data_AF-A0A7W8FJ82-F1
#
_entry.id   AF-A0A7W8FJ82-F1
#
_cell.length_a   1.000
_cell.length_b   1.000
_cell.length_c   1.000
_cell.angle_alpha   90.00
_cell.angle_beta   90.00
_cell.angle_gamma   90.00
#
_symmetry.space_group_name_H-M   'P 1'
#
loop_
_entity.id
_entity.type
_entity.pdbx_description
1 polymer ?
#
loop_
_entity_poly.entity_id
_entity_poly.type
_entity_poly.pdbx_seq_one_letter_code
_entity_poly.pdbx_strand_id
1 'polypeptide(L)'
;MLEILDGLLLIFIFVELQYAVRACLRSHEIVAEPFLIVGILAAIKEIVVLSVEAATLLEKGPEFSRAVVEIGVLGAVVLVLALAAFVLRARLGGAEA
;
A
#
# COMPACT_ATOMS: atom_id res chain seq x y z
N MET A 1 -22.98 10.80 -8.21
CA MET A 1 -22.80 9.38 -7.84
C MET A 1 -21.33 9.06 -7.56
N LEU A 2 -20.38 9.55 -8.37
CA LEU A 2 -18.94 9.44 -8.10
C LEU A 2 -18.51 10.16 -6.79
N GLU A 3 -19.08 11.33 -6.47
CA GLU A 3 -18.75 12.05 -5.22
C GLU A 3 -19.04 11.26 -3.94
N ILE A 4 -20.07 10.40 -3.94
CA ILE A 4 -20.41 9.58 -2.77
C ILE A 4 -19.40 8.43 -2.63
N LEU A 5 -18.99 7.85 -3.76
CA LEU A 5 -17.96 6.80 -3.79
C LEU A 5 -16.61 7.37 -3.35
N ASP A 6 -16.26 8.57 -3.78
CA ASP A 6 -15.02 9.25 -3.43
C ASP A 6 -14.94 9.56 -1.93
N GLY A 7 -16.04 10.08 -1.35
CA GLY A 7 -16.15 10.28 0.10
C GLY A 7 -16.11 8.96 0.90
N LEU A 8 -16.72 7.90 0.38
CA LEU A 8 -16.70 6.58 1.01
C LEU A 8 -15.31 5.93 0.94
N LEU A 9 -14.61 6.07 -0.19
CA LEU A 9 -13.23 5.60 -0.36
C LEU A 9 -12.28 6.34 0.57
N LEU A 10 -12.44 7.65 0.72
CA LEU A 10 -11.66 8.46 1.66
C LEU A 10 -11.83 7.97 3.10
N ILE A 11 -13.07 7.72 3.52
CA ILE A 11 -13.38 7.20 4.86
C ILE A 11 -12.79 5.80 5.05
N PHE A 12 -12.96 4.93 4.05
CA PHE A 12 -12.41 3.57 4.06
C PHE A 12 -10.89 3.58 4.22
N ILE A 13 -10.21 4.40 3.43
CA ILE A 13 -8.77 4.63 3.52
C ILE A 13 -8.36 5.11 4.93
N PHE A 14 -9.12 6.05 5.50
CA PHE A 14 -8.81 6.60 6.83
C PHE A 14 -8.91 5.54 7.93
N VAL A 15 -9.93 4.69 7.87
CA VAL A 15 -10.12 3.56 8.82
C VAL A 15 -8.98 2.55 8.68
N GLU A 16 -8.61 2.19 7.45
CA GLU A 16 -7.55 1.23 7.17
C GLU A 16 -6.19 1.74 7.65
N LEU A 17 -5.90 3.03 7.44
CA LEU A 17 -4.69 3.67 7.93
C LEU A 17 -4.64 3.66 9.46
N GLN A 18 -5.76 3.97 10.12
CA GLN A 18 -5.86 3.97 11.58
C GLN A 18 -5.65 2.57 12.17
N TYR A 19 -6.10 1.52 11.48
CA TYR A 19 -5.83 0.14 11.86
C TYR A 19 -4.34 -0.19 11.76
N ALA A 20 -3.68 0.21 10.67
CA ALA A 20 -2.25 0.00 10.45
C ALA A 20 -1.39 0.72 11.49
N VAL A 21 -1.71 1.98 11.76
CA VAL A 21 -1.06 2.80 12.79
C VAL A 21 -1.20 2.11 14.15
N ARG A 22 -2.40 1.64 14.51
CA ARG A 22 -2.59 0.87 15.75
C ARG A 22 -1.79 -0.42 15.80
N ALA A 23 -1.67 -1.13 14.68
CA ALA A 23 -0.88 -2.35 14.60
C ALA A 23 0.62 -2.07 14.82
N CYS A 24 1.16 -1.00 14.23
CA CYS A 24 2.54 -0.56 14.46
C CYS A 24 2.79 -0.14 15.91
N LEU A 25 1.91 0.68 16.50
CA LEU A 25 2.09 1.17 17.87
C LEU A 25 1.99 0.08 18.94
N ARG A 26 1.24 -1.00 18.68
CA ARG A 26 1.09 -2.10 19.65
C ARG A 26 2.35 -2.95 19.80
N SER A 27 3.29 -2.89 18.85
CA SER A 27 4.41 -3.83 18.81
C SER A 27 5.61 -3.47 19.68
N HIS A 28 5.77 -2.22 20.15
CA HIS A 28 6.82 -1.69 21.08
C HIS A 28 8.29 -2.20 20.95
N GLU A 29 8.61 -2.86 19.84
CA GLU A 29 9.93 -3.20 19.31
C GLU A 29 9.79 -3.01 17.78
N ILE A 30 10.79 -2.41 17.13
CA ILE A 30 10.79 -2.28 15.67
C ILE A 30 11.13 -3.65 15.08
N VAL A 31 10.18 -4.57 15.14
CA VAL A 31 10.22 -5.85 14.46
C VAL A 31 10.02 -5.54 12.97
N ALA A 32 10.93 -6.00 12.11
CA ALA A 32 10.91 -5.66 10.68
C ALA A 32 9.64 -6.17 9.98
N GLU A 33 9.00 -7.22 10.49
CA GLU A 33 7.79 -7.82 9.92
C GLU A 33 6.56 -6.87 9.96
N PRO A 34 6.13 -6.30 11.12
CA PRO A 34 5.05 -5.31 11.13
C PRO A 34 5.37 -4.03 10.36
N PHE A 35 6.63 -3.60 10.33
CA PHE A 35 7.04 -2.44 9.51
C PHE A 35 6.84 -2.69 8.01
N LEU A 36 7.25 -3.86 7.50
CA LEU A 36 7.05 -4.25 6.10
C LEU A 36 5.57 -4.36 5.74
N ILE A 37 4.75 -4.89 6.64
CA ILE A 37 3.29 -4.98 6.44
C ILE A 37 2.66 -3.58 6.30
N VAL A 38 3.07 -2.62 7.14
CA VAL A 38 2.58 -1.24 7.02
C VAL A 38 3.09 -0.56 5.75
N GLY A 39 4.33 -0.82 5.33
CA GLY A 39 4.85 -0.34 4.05
C GLY A 39 4.06 -0.87 2.85
N ILE A 40 3.71 -2.16 2.85
CA ILE A 40 2.86 -2.78 1.82
C ILE A 40 1.47 -2.12 1.82
N LEU A 41 0.85 -1.93 2.99
CA LEU A 41 -0.46 -1.32 3.08
C LEU A 41 -0.46 0.14 2.59
N ALA A 42 0.56 0.92 2.95
CA ALA A 42 0.72 2.29 2.49
C ALA A 42 0.82 2.37 0.97
N ALA A 43 1.62 1.49 0.35
CA ALA A 43 1.75 1.42 -1.10
C ALA A 43 0.45 0.98 -1.80
N ILE A 44 -0.29 0.02 -1.23
CA ILE A 44 -1.61 -0.39 -1.76
C ILE A 44 -2.62 0.76 -1.71
N LYS A 45 -2.68 1.52 -0.61
CA LYS A 45 -3.55 2.70 -0.50
C LYS A 45 -3.23 3.71 -1.60
N GLU A 46 -1.95 4.00 -1.81
CA GLU A 46 -1.50 4.96 -2.83
C GLU A 46 -1.92 4.51 -4.25
N ILE A 47 -1.77 3.22 -4.57
CA ILE A 47 -2.22 2.63 -5.84
C ILE A 47 -3.72 2.87 -6.06
N VAL A 48 -4.56 2.64 -5.03
CA VAL A 48 -6.01 2.82 -5.14
C VAL A 48 -6.36 4.29 -5.39
N VAL A 49 -5.77 5.22 -4.63
CA VAL A 49 -6.02 6.66 -4.79
C VAL A 49 -5.60 7.13 -6.19
N LEU A 50 -4.38 6.79 -6.61
CA LEU A 50 -3.86 7.13 -7.94
C LEU A 50 -4.68 6.50 -9.06
N SER A 51 -5.24 5.31 -8.87
CA SER A 51 -6.11 4.67 -9.88
C SER A 51 -7.41 5.43 -10.08
N VAL A 52 -8.00 5.95 -9.00
CA VAL A 52 -9.21 6.79 -9.06
C VAL A 52 -8.89 8.13 -9.71
N GLU A 53 -7.78 8.77 -9.32
CA GLU A 53 -7.35 10.03 -9.94
C GLU A 53 -7.03 9.84 -11.42
N ALA A 54 -6.33 8.75 -11.79
CA ALA A 54 -6.03 8.41 -13.18
C ALA A 54 -7.30 8.21 -14.02
N ALA A 55 -8.37 7.67 -13.45
CA ALA A 55 -9.65 7.52 -14.16
C ALA A 55 -10.25 8.89 -14.54
N THR A 56 -9.95 9.96 -13.81
CA THR A 56 -10.36 11.33 -14.17
C THR A 56 -9.51 11.94 -15.28
N LEU A 57 -8.32 11.38 -15.54
CA LEU A 57 -7.34 11.88 -16.50
C LEU A 57 -7.39 11.18 -17.86
N LEU A 58 -8.37 10.29 -18.09
CA LEU A 58 -8.51 9.50 -19.33
C LEU A 58 -8.49 10.35 -20.61
N GLU A 59 -9.00 11.58 -20.57
CA GLU A 59 -9.02 12.50 -21.71
C GLU A 59 -7.68 13.24 -21.92
N LYS A 60 -6.78 13.19 -20.92
CA LYS A 60 -5.47 13.84 -20.91
C LYS A 60 -4.36 12.80 -21.04
N GLY A 61 -4.21 12.26 -22.26
CA GLY A 61 -3.29 11.16 -22.59
C GLY A 61 -1.89 11.20 -21.92
N PRO A 62 -1.16 12.33 -21.92
CA PRO A 62 0.16 12.41 -21.30
C PRO A 62 0.14 12.27 -19.76
N GLU A 63 -0.88 12.83 -19.11
CA GLU A 63 -1.04 12.76 -17.64
C GLU A 63 -1.48 11.37 -17.21
N PHE A 64 -2.41 10.76 -17.96
CA PHE A 64 -2.81 9.36 -17.77
C PHE A 64 -1.63 8.40 -17.86
N SER A 65 -0.78 8.52 -18.89
CA SER A 65 0.38 7.65 -19.04
C SER A 65 1.38 7.77 -17.89
N ARG A 66 1.53 8.96 -17.28
CA ARG A 66 2.37 9.13 -16.10
C ARG A 66 1.77 8.46 -14.88
N ALA A 67 0.46 8.63 -14.66
CA ALA A 67 -0.24 7.97 -13.56
C ALA A 67 -0.16 6.44 -13.65
N VAL A 68 -0.28 5.86 -14.85
CA VAL A 68 -0.11 4.41 -15.05
C VAL A 68 1.32 3.95 -14.70
N VAL A 69 2.35 4.71 -15.11
CA VAL A 69 3.73 4.38 -14.76
C VAL A 69 3.95 4.45 -13.25
N GLU A 70 3.42 5.49 -12.60
CA GLU A 70 3.53 5.67 -11.14
C GLU A 70 2.87 4.51 -10.37
N ILE A 71 1.66 4.10 -10.78
CA ILE A 71 0.98 2.91 -10.25
C ILE A 71 1.83 1.66 -10.47
N GLY A 72 2.44 1.50 -11.65
CA GLY A 72 3.33 0.38 -11.95
C GLY A 72 4.57 0.34 -11.04
N VAL A 73 5.18 1.50 -10.78
CA VAL A 73 6.32 1.63 -9.85
C VAL A 73 5.90 1.27 -8.43
N LEU A 74 4.75 1.75 -7.96
CA LEU A 74 4.22 1.38 -6.64
C LEU A 74 3.94 -0.12 -6.54
N GLY A 75 3.40 -0.73 -7.61
CA GLY A 75 3.23 -2.18 -7.69
C GLY A 75 4.55 -2.95 -7.55
N ALA A 76 5.62 -2.47 -8.20
CA ALA A 76 6.96 -3.04 -8.03
C ALA A 76 7.48 -2.90 -6.59
N VAL A 77 7.24 -1.76 -5.93
CA VAL A 77 7.60 -1.55 -4.52
C VAL A 77 6.87 -2.54 -3.61
N VAL A 78 5.58 -2.77 -3.84
CA VAL A 78 4.81 -3.79 -3.08
C VAL A 78 5.44 -5.17 -3.23
N LEU A 79 5.83 -5.57 -4.45
CA LEU A 79 6.48 -6.87 -4.69
C LEU A 79 7.82 -6.99 -3.97
N VAL A 80 8.64 -5.93 -3.98
CA VAL A 80 9.92 -5.90 -3.26
C VAL A 80 9.72 -6.04 -1.75
N LEU A 81 8.76 -5.31 -1.18
CA LEU A 81 8.45 -5.39 0.25
C LEU A 81 7.87 -6.77 0.64
N ALA A 82 7.01 -7.34 -0.21
CA ALA A 82 6.47 -8.69 -0.01
C ALA A 82 7.59 -9.75 -0.06
N LEU A 83 8.54 -9.62 -0.98
CA LEU A 83 9.71 -10.50 -1.05
C LEU A 83 10.60 -10.35 0.19
N ALA A 84 10.84 -9.12 0.64
CA ALA A 84 11.60 -8.87 1.88
C ALA A 84 10.92 -9.52 3.10
N ALA A 85 9.60 -9.41 3.21
CA ALA A 85 8.83 -10.04 4.28
C ALA A 85 8.90 -11.57 4.19
N PHE A 86 8.82 -12.13 2.98
CA PHE A 86 8.96 -13.57 2.75
C PHE A 86 10.34 -14.08 3.17
N VAL A 87 11.43 -13.39 2.79
CA VAL A 87 12.80 -13.75 3.15
C VAL A 87 13.00 -13.69 4.67
N LEU A 88 12.51 -12.63 5.31
CA LEU A 88 12.62 -12.47 6.77
C LEU A 88 11.91 -13.63 7.50
N ARG A 89 10.71 -13.99 7.05
CA ARG A 89 9.94 -15.09 7.63
C ARG A 89 10.60 -16.46 7.41
N ALA A 90 11.21 -16.68 6.24
CA ALA A 90 11.97 -17.90 5.96
C ALA A 90 13.23 -18.03 6.82
N ARG A 91 13.90 -16.91 7.15
CA ARG A 91 15.06 -16.90 8.06
C ARG A 91 14.67 -17.18 9.50
N LEU A 92 13.54 -16.67 9.96
CA LEU A 92 13.00 -16.95 11.29
C LEU A 92 12.58 -18.42 11.44
N GLY A 93 11.95 -19.02 10.42
CA GLY A 93 11.56 -20.44 10.43
C GLY A 93 12.72 -21.44 10.33
N GLY A 94 13.92 -21.00 9.90
CA GLY A 94 15.13 -21.83 9.85
C GLY A 94 15.98 -21.79 11.13
N ALA A 95 15.64 -20.96 12.12
CA ALA A 95 16.34 -20.88 13.40
C ALA A 95 15.79 -21.87 14.45
N GLU A 96 14.67 -22.54 14.16
CA GLU A 96 14.03 -23.55 15.02
C GLU A 96 14.21 -25.00 14.52
N ALA A 97 15.07 -25.24 13.52
CA ALA A 97 15.34 -26.55 12.95
C ALA A 97 16.79 -27.01 13.15
#